data_AF-A0A7C1MPN0-F1
#
_entry.id   AF-A0A7C1MPN0-F1
#
_cell.length_a   1.000
_cell.length_b   1.000
_cell.length_c   1.000
_cell.angle_alpha   90.00
_cell.angle_beta   90.00
_cell.angle_gamma   90.00
#
_symmetry.space_group_name_H-M   'P 1'
#
loop_
_entity.id
_entity.type
_entity.pdbx_description
1 polymer ?
#
loop_
_entity_poly.entity_id
_entity_poly.type
_entity_poly.pdbx_seq_one_letter_code
_entity_poly.pdbx_strand_id
1 'polypeptide(L)'
;IYTDPQVPMQVEQNIYEMAEPTADSPFMITTNFSLTYFIVSGEVENSKVPSRLAVMDCEGLSVLTAWAAGKFTATKIAQYIKESGIEDKLSHKELILPGQVAILSGALEDKLEGWTITVGPREANAIPTFLKSKVS
;
A
#
# COMPACT_ATOMS: atom_id res chain seq x y z
N ILE A 1 11.95 -0.43 26.28
CA ILE A 1 10.63 -0.11 26.86
C ILE A 1 10.59 1.38 27.16
N TYR A 2 10.46 2.24 26.15
CA TYR A 2 10.08 3.66 26.27
C TYR A 2 9.84 4.13 24.84
N THR A 3 8.60 4.01 24.39
CA THR A 3 8.09 4.70 23.21
C THR A 3 7.21 5.81 23.74
N ASP A 4 7.43 7.04 23.31
CA ASP A 4 6.61 8.18 23.73
C ASP A 4 5.15 7.91 23.31
N PRO A 5 4.20 7.73 24.25
CA PRO A 5 2.81 7.42 23.92
C PRO A 5 2.10 8.54 23.16
N GLN A 6 2.69 9.74 23.08
CA GLN A 6 2.14 10.89 22.37
C GLN A 6 2.51 10.89 20.88
N VAL A 7 3.55 10.15 20.47
CA VAL A 7 3.95 10.03 19.06
C VAL A 7 3.41 8.70 18.53
N PRO A 8 2.55 8.72 17.50
CA PRO A 8 2.10 7.48 16.87
C PRO A 8 3.32 6.66 16.48
N MET A 9 3.33 5.36 16.80
CA MET A 9 4.37 4.48 16.28
C MET A 9 4.25 4.46 14.75
N GLN A 10 5.35 4.77 14.08
CA GLN A 10 5.41 4.84 12.63
C GLN A 10 6.42 3.83 12.10
N VAL A 11 6.11 3.29 10.93
CA VAL A 11 7.06 2.56 10.11
C VAL A 11 7.75 3.56 9.17
N GLU A 12 8.96 3.26 8.74
CA GLU A 12 9.66 4.12 7.77
C GLU A 12 8.93 4.06 6.42
N GLN A 13 8.88 5.18 5.69
CA GLN A 13 8.38 5.15 4.32
C GLN A 13 9.35 4.36 3.44
N ASN A 14 8.90 3.21 2.96
CA ASN A 14 9.68 2.38 2.05
C ASN A 14 8.77 1.42 1.28
N ILE A 15 9.31 0.84 0.21
CA ILE A 15 8.69 -0.31 -0.44
C ILE A 15 9.28 -1.55 0.19
N TYR A 16 8.47 -2.22 1.00
CA TYR A 16 8.86 -3.44 1.66
C TYR A 16 8.57 -4.65 0.78
N GLU A 17 9.57 -5.52 0.64
CA GLU A 17 9.45 -6.79 -0.08
C GLU A 17 8.96 -7.86 0.89
N MET A 18 7.82 -8.47 0.58
CA MET A 18 7.20 -9.52 1.38
C MET A 18 7.58 -10.87 0.76
N ALA A 19 8.31 -11.70 1.52
CA ALA A 19 9.01 -12.88 1.00
C ALA A 19 10.02 -12.51 -0.11
N GLU A 20 9.99 -13.20 -1.25
CA GLU A 20 10.91 -12.97 -2.39
C GLU A 20 10.10 -12.58 -3.64
N PRO A 21 9.64 -11.32 -3.76
CA PRO A 21 8.81 -10.90 -4.89
C PRO A 21 9.60 -10.82 -6.20
N THR A 22 9.01 -11.34 -7.26
CA THR A 22 9.44 -11.26 -8.66
C THR A 22 8.89 -10.00 -9.34
N ALA A 23 9.23 -9.74 -10.61
CA ALA A 23 8.76 -8.54 -11.33
C ALA A 23 7.24 -8.52 -11.56
N ASP A 24 6.60 -9.68 -11.59
CA ASP A 24 5.15 -9.90 -11.75
C ASP A 24 4.39 -9.99 -10.40
N SER A 25 5.08 -9.90 -9.27
CA SER A 25 4.46 -9.96 -7.95
C SER A 25 3.54 -8.75 -7.67
N PRO A 26 2.38 -8.95 -7.00
CA PRO A 26 1.45 -7.88 -6.69
C PRO A 26 2.09 -6.70 -5.95
N PHE A 27 1.65 -5.48 -6.29
CA PHE A 27 2.10 -4.25 -5.67
C PHE A 27 0.95 -3.51 -4.99
N MET A 28 1.07 -3.29 -3.68
CA MET A 28 0.05 -2.67 -2.82
C MET A 28 0.58 -1.40 -2.18
N ILE A 29 -0.33 -0.51 -1.76
CA ILE A 29 0.01 0.66 -0.95
C ILE A 29 -0.77 0.72 0.37
N THR A 30 -0.11 1.20 1.43
CA THR A 30 -0.69 1.49 2.73
C THR A 30 -0.03 2.72 3.38
N THR A 31 -0.49 3.10 4.57
CA THR A 31 0.07 4.20 5.39
C THR A 31 1.13 3.69 6.37
N ASN A 32 2.01 4.59 6.82
CA ASN A 32 3.04 4.27 7.80
C ASN A 32 2.59 4.16 9.27
N PHE A 33 1.30 4.24 9.58
CA PHE A 33 0.84 3.93 10.94
C PHE A 33 1.17 2.48 11.29
N SER A 34 1.95 2.25 12.37
CA SER A 34 2.47 0.92 12.68
C SER A 34 1.40 -0.15 12.79
N LEU A 35 0.24 0.14 13.40
CA LEU A 35 -0.83 -0.85 13.50
C LEU A 35 -1.41 -1.21 12.12
N THR A 36 -1.64 -0.21 11.25
CA THR A 36 -2.07 -0.46 9.87
C THR A 36 -1.04 -1.33 9.14
N TYR A 37 0.25 -0.96 9.23
CA TYR A 37 1.33 -1.68 8.59
C TYR A 37 1.36 -3.15 9.04
N PHE A 38 1.43 -3.42 10.35
CA PHE A 38 1.57 -4.79 10.85
C PHE A 38 0.35 -5.67 10.54
N ILE A 39 -0.86 -5.09 10.55
CA ILE A 39 -2.06 -5.81 10.13
C ILE A 39 -1.98 -6.16 8.64
N VAL A 40 -1.66 -5.20 7.78
CA VAL A 40 -1.59 -5.43 6.33
C VAL A 40 -0.44 -6.39 5.99
N SER A 41 0.77 -6.15 6.49
CA SER A 41 1.93 -6.99 6.21
C SER A 41 1.72 -8.41 6.71
N GLY A 42 1.15 -8.59 7.91
CA GLY A 42 0.84 -9.91 8.46
C GLY A 42 -0.15 -10.68 7.57
N GLU A 43 -1.17 -10.01 7.03
CA GLU A 43 -2.11 -10.66 6.11
C GLU A 43 -1.51 -10.93 4.72
N VAL A 44 -0.59 -10.09 4.25
CA VAL A 44 0.19 -10.38 3.03
C VAL A 44 1.08 -11.61 3.26
N GLU A 45 1.76 -11.72 4.40
CA GLU A 45 2.54 -12.92 4.75
C GLU A 45 1.65 -14.17 4.86
N ASN A 46 0.48 -14.06 5.51
CA ASN A 46 -0.50 -15.15 5.62
C ASN A 46 -1.04 -15.61 4.26
N SER A 47 -1.05 -14.72 3.26
CA SER A 47 -1.45 -15.06 1.89
C SER A 47 -0.49 -16.08 1.24
N LYS A 48 0.78 -16.09 1.66
CA LYS A 48 1.89 -16.82 1.02
C LYS A 48 2.13 -16.42 -0.44
N VAL A 49 1.65 -15.24 -0.85
CA VAL A 49 1.89 -14.67 -2.18
C VAL A 49 3.02 -13.65 -2.06
N PRO A 50 4.19 -13.88 -2.68
CA PRO A 50 5.26 -12.88 -2.74
C PRO A 50 4.73 -11.57 -3.29
N SER A 51 4.96 -10.47 -2.60
CA SER A 51 4.32 -9.19 -2.89
C SER A 51 5.21 -8.02 -2.49
N ARG A 52 4.91 -6.82 -3.00
CA ARG A 52 5.53 -5.57 -2.56
C ARG A 52 4.50 -4.68 -1.88
N LEU A 53 4.86 -4.11 -0.75
CA LEU A 53 4.02 -3.20 0.03
C LEU A 53 4.70 -1.82 0.12
N ALA A 54 4.17 -0.86 -0.62
CA ALA A 54 4.53 0.54 -0.50
C ALA A 54 3.92 1.13 0.77
N VAL A 55 4.76 1.54 1.72
CA VAL A 55 4.34 2.19 2.96
C VAL A 55 4.63 3.67 2.81
N MET A 56 3.59 4.49 2.69
CA MET A 56 3.74 5.93 2.51
C MET A 56 3.65 6.66 3.86
N ASP A 57 4.54 7.64 4.07
CA ASP A 57 4.50 8.47 5.27
C ASP A 57 3.22 9.33 5.28
N CYS A 58 2.43 9.10 6.32
CA CYS A 58 1.19 9.80 6.60
C CYS A 58 1.19 10.34 8.02
N GLU A 59 2.37 10.61 8.59
CA GLU A 59 2.55 11.06 9.97
C GLU A 59 1.97 10.07 10.98
N GLY A 60 2.04 8.78 10.68
CA GLY A 60 1.52 7.72 11.53
C GLY A 60 -0.01 7.69 11.64
N LEU A 61 -0.72 8.28 10.68
CA LEU A 61 -2.18 8.22 10.61
C LEU A 61 -2.64 6.96 9.86
N SER A 62 -3.77 6.38 10.31
CA SER A 62 -4.42 5.26 9.61
C SER A 62 -4.92 5.67 8.22
N VAL A 63 -5.22 4.70 7.33
CA VAL A 63 -5.67 4.95 5.95
C VAL A 63 -6.79 5.99 5.86
N LEU A 64 -7.91 5.77 6.57
CA LEU A 64 -9.05 6.68 6.53
C LEU A 64 -8.75 8.04 7.18
N THR A 65 -7.99 8.05 8.28
CA THR A 65 -7.62 9.29 8.97
C THR A 65 -6.69 10.14 8.10
N ALA A 66 -5.69 9.51 7.49
CA ALA A 66 -4.74 10.16 6.60
C ALA A 66 -5.42 10.70 5.34
N TRP A 67 -6.37 9.95 4.78
CA TRP A 67 -7.19 10.42 3.66
C TRP A 67 -8.03 11.65 4.05
N ALA A 68 -8.75 11.57 5.16
CA ALA A 68 -9.58 12.69 5.66
C ALA A 68 -8.74 13.94 5.99
N ALA A 69 -7.49 13.75 6.46
CA ALA A 69 -6.55 14.82 6.75
C ALA A 69 -5.78 15.35 5.52
N GLY A 70 -6.05 14.85 4.30
CA GLY A 70 -5.33 15.25 3.09
C GLY A 70 -3.87 14.80 3.03
N LYS A 71 -3.51 13.78 3.82
CA LYS A 71 -2.17 13.19 3.88
C LYS A 71 -2.04 11.96 2.97
N PHE A 72 -3.15 11.26 2.74
CA PHE A 72 -3.25 10.14 1.79
C PHE A 72 -4.11 10.51 0.59
N THR A 73 -3.52 11.16 -0.41
CA THR A 73 -4.22 11.69 -1.61
C THR A 73 -3.64 11.11 -2.89
N ALA A 74 -4.41 11.12 -3.97
CA ALA A 74 -3.96 10.63 -5.27
C ALA A 74 -2.65 11.31 -5.74
N THR A 75 -2.51 12.61 -5.50
CA THR A 75 -1.28 13.35 -5.83
C THR A 75 -0.06 12.85 -5.04
N LYS A 76 -0.19 12.71 -3.71
CA LYS A 76 0.93 12.28 -2.86
C LYS A 76 1.33 10.84 -3.13
N ILE A 77 0.34 9.97 -3.32
CA ILE A 77 0.57 8.56 -3.69
C ILE A 77 1.30 8.50 -5.04
N ALA A 78 0.79 9.17 -6.08
CA ALA A 78 1.41 9.13 -7.40
C ALA A 78 2.85 9.69 -7.39
N GLN A 79 3.10 10.75 -6.64
CA GLN A 79 4.44 11.30 -6.45
C GLN A 79 5.37 10.27 -5.79
N TYR A 80 4.93 9.65 -4.69
CA TYR A 80 5.70 8.63 -4.00
C TYR A 80 6.02 7.43 -4.91
N ILE A 81 5.07 6.92 -5.68
CA ILE A 81 5.31 5.82 -6.62
C ILE A 81 6.37 6.20 -7.66
N LYS A 82 6.27 7.38 -8.27
CA LYS A 82 7.25 7.84 -9.28
C LYS A 82 8.64 8.06 -8.69
N GLU A 83 8.72 8.68 -7.52
CA GLU A 83 10.00 8.96 -6.84
C GLU A 83 10.67 7.70 -6.29
N SER A 84 9.90 6.65 -5.98
CA SER A 84 10.43 5.40 -5.45
C SER A 84 11.26 4.58 -6.47
N GLY A 85 11.13 4.88 -7.76
CA GLY A 85 11.78 4.10 -8.84
C GLY A 85 11.25 2.66 -8.98
N ILE A 86 10.09 2.34 -8.40
CA ILE A 86 9.53 0.98 -8.44
C ILE A 86 9.14 0.53 -9.84
N GLU A 87 8.88 1.48 -10.76
CA GLU A 87 8.46 1.17 -12.13
C GLU A 87 9.46 0.26 -12.84
N ASP A 88 10.76 0.42 -12.57
CA ASP A 88 11.83 -0.37 -13.20
C ASP A 88 11.92 -1.80 -12.66
N LYS A 89 11.28 -2.08 -11.53
CA LYS A 89 11.27 -3.42 -10.88
C LYS A 89 10.02 -4.23 -11.18
N LEU A 90 8.98 -3.61 -11.74
CA LEU A 90 7.71 -4.26 -12.05
C LEU A 90 7.63 -4.57 -13.55
N SER A 91 7.13 -5.75 -13.91
CA SER A 91 6.81 -6.11 -15.29
C SER A 91 5.45 -5.57 -15.74
N HIS A 92 4.69 -4.99 -14.80
CA HIS A 92 3.33 -4.52 -14.96
C HIS A 92 3.15 -3.17 -14.25
N LYS A 93 2.16 -2.39 -14.67
CA LYS A 93 1.80 -1.13 -14.05
C LYS A 93 0.45 -1.26 -13.36
N GLU A 94 0.41 -2.01 -12.27
CA GLU A 94 -0.80 -2.14 -11.42
C GLU A 94 -0.46 -1.72 -9.99
N LEU A 95 -1.34 -0.91 -9.40
CA LEU A 95 -1.27 -0.57 -7.98
C LEU A 95 -2.56 -0.98 -7.29
N ILE A 96 -2.43 -1.79 -6.23
CA ILE A 96 -3.56 -2.23 -5.40
C ILE A 96 -3.76 -1.21 -4.28
N LEU A 97 -4.93 -0.57 -4.28
CA LEU A 97 -5.32 0.46 -3.34
C LEU A 97 -6.18 -0.13 -2.20
N PRO A 98 -6.07 0.36 -0.95
CA PRO A 98 -6.99 -0.05 0.11
C PRO A 98 -8.45 0.28 -0.24
N GLY A 99 -9.36 -0.68 -0.03
CA GLY A 99 -10.77 -0.52 -0.41
C GLY A 99 -11.50 0.60 0.33
N GLN A 100 -10.96 1.04 1.47
CA GLN A 100 -11.46 2.17 2.25
C GLN A 100 -11.37 3.51 1.50
N VAL A 101 -10.44 3.62 0.56
CA VAL A 101 -10.18 4.86 -0.21
C VAL A 101 -10.37 4.63 -1.71
N ALA A 102 -11.23 3.70 -2.10
CA ALA A 102 -11.56 3.38 -3.49
C ALA A 102 -11.91 4.61 -4.34
N ILE A 103 -12.45 5.67 -3.71
CA ILE A 103 -12.76 6.95 -4.36
C ILE A 103 -11.54 7.63 -5.02
N LEU A 104 -10.32 7.28 -4.60
CA LEU A 104 -9.08 7.83 -5.16
C LEU A 104 -8.68 7.16 -6.48
N SER A 105 -9.28 6.05 -6.89
CA SER A 105 -8.80 5.22 -8.00
C SER A 105 -8.74 5.99 -9.32
N GLY A 106 -9.81 6.67 -9.73
CA GLY A 106 -9.83 7.42 -10.99
C GLY A 106 -8.80 8.57 -11.00
N ALA A 107 -8.71 9.32 -9.91
CA ALA A 107 -7.72 10.39 -9.78
C ALA A 107 -6.27 9.87 -9.72
N LEU A 108 -6.06 8.62 -9.31
CA LEU A 108 -4.77 7.95 -9.36
C LEU A 108 -4.42 7.49 -10.77
N GLU A 109 -5.37 6.90 -11.50
CA GLU A 109 -5.20 6.53 -12.92
C GLU A 109 -4.83 7.74 -13.78
N ASP A 110 -5.48 8.88 -13.55
CA ASP A 110 -5.15 10.13 -14.27
C ASP A 110 -3.73 10.63 -14.00
N LYS A 111 -3.17 10.36 -12.80
CA LYS A 111 -1.85 10.85 -12.37
C LYS A 111 -0.72 9.87 -12.66
N LEU A 112 -1.05 8.59 -12.66
CA LEU A 112 -0.16 7.49 -12.99
C LEU A 112 -0.54 6.97 -14.37
N GLU A 113 -0.27 7.78 -15.39
CA GLU A 113 -0.60 7.41 -16.78
C GLU A 113 -0.03 6.03 -17.15
N GLY A 114 -0.90 5.17 -17.68
CA GLY A 114 -0.56 3.79 -18.03
C GLY A 114 -0.56 2.80 -16.86
N TRP A 115 -0.88 3.25 -15.63
CA TRP A 115 -1.14 2.37 -14.50
C TRP A 115 -2.62 2.01 -14.40
N THR A 116 -2.87 0.76 -14.00
CA THR A 116 -4.19 0.27 -13.60
C THR A 116 -4.31 0.35 -12.09
N ILE A 117 -5.38 0.96 -11.57
CA ILE A 117 -5.60 1.04 -10.13
C ILE A 117 -6.66 0.03 -9.72
N THR A 118 -6.22 -1.06 -9.11
CA THR A 118 -7.13 -2.08 -8.59
C THR A 118 -7.54 -1.75 -7.16
N VAL A 119 -8.84 -1.72 -6.91
CA VAL A 119 -9.37 -1.57 -5.55
C VAL A 119 -9.30 -2.91 -4.83
N GLY A 120 -8.46 -2.98 -3.80
CA GLY A 120 -8.36 -4.12 -2.89
C GLY A 120 -9.50 -4.16 -1.86
N PRO A 121 -9.43 -5.10 -0.90
CA PRO A 121 -10.45 -5.23 0.13
C PRO A 121 -10.46 -4.03 1.08
N ARG A 122 -11.62 -3.81 1.73
CA ARG A 122 -11.77 -2.79 2.79
C ARG A 122 -11.12 -3.23 4.10
N GLU A 123 -11.22 -4.52 4.41
CA GLU A 123 -10.68 -5.13 5.62
C GLU A 123 -9.45 -5.98 5.27
N ALA A 124 -8.41 -5.89 6.09
CA ALA A 124 -7.14 -6.56 5.83
C ALA A 124 -7.24 -8.08 5.83
N ASN A 125 -8.15 -8.65 6.62
CA ASN A 125 -8.38 -10.11 6.70
C ASN A 125 -8.80 -10.76 5.37
N ALA A 126 -9.23 -9.97 4.37
CA ALA A 126 -9.58 -10.45 3.05
C ALA A 126 -8.42 -10.37 2.04
N ILE A 127 -7.29 -9.76 2.42
CA ILE A 127 -6.07 -9.70 1.59
C ILE A 127 -5.59 -11.08 1.16
N PRO A 128 -5.55 -12.12 2.03
CA PRO A 128 -5.05 -13.44 1.63
C PRO A 128 -5.82 -14.04 0.46
N THR A 129 -7.15 -13.96 0.51
CA THR A 129 -8.03 -14.48 -0.54
C THR A 129 -7.92 -13.64 -1.82
N PHE A 130 -7.88 -12.31 -1.67
CA PHE A 130 -7.74 -11.39 -2.80
C PHE A 130 -6.42 -11.62 -3.57
N LEU A 131 -5.28 -11.68 -2.86
CA LEU A 131 -3.98 -11.90 -3.51
C LEU A 131 -3.91 -13.26 -4.19
N LYS A 132 -4.42 -14.33 -3.56
CA LYS A 132 -4.47 -15.65 -4.19
C LYS A 132 -5.27 -15.62 -5.49
N SER A 133 -6.39 -14.91 -5.55
CA SER A 133 -7.21 -14.79 -6.76
C SER A 133 -6.52 -14.05 -7.91
N LYS A 134 -5.46 -13.26 -7.63
CA LYS A 134 -4.68 -12.52 -8.63
C LYS A 134 -3.53 -13.31 -9.23
N VAL A 135 -3.05 -14.34 -8.53
CA VAL A 135 -1.91 -15.18 -8.96
C VAL A 135 -2.30 -16.62 -9.32
N SER A 136 -3.59 -16.97 -9.18
CA SER A 136 -4.13 -18.29 -9.52
C SER A 136 -4.52 -18.41 -10.99
#